data_AF-A0A1R1EUE1-F1
#
_entry.id   AF-A0A1R1EUE1-F1
#
_cell.length_a   1.000
_cell.length_b   1.000
_cell.length_c   1.000
_cell.angle_alpha   90.00
_cell.angle_beta   90.00
_cell.angle_gamma   90.00
#
_symmetry.space_group_name_H-M   'P 1'
#
loop_
_entity.id
_entity.type
_entity.pdbx_description
1 polymer ?
#
loop_
_entity_poly.entity_id
_entity_poly.type
_entity_poly.pdbx_seq_one_letter_code
_entity_poly.pdbx_strand_id
1 'polypeptide(L)' 'MKDPRTYVKCSVSNCSYWGEENVCKAEQILIEIDKHASAKYSEEYGSELGEHKDRAVNSSATCCLTFKPKTS' A
#
# COMPACT_ATOMS: atom_id res chain seq x y z
N MET A 1 -13.87 21.53 0.39
CA MET A 1 -14.34 20.28 1.05
C MET A 1 -13.13 19.71 1.78
N LYS A 2 -13.22 19.48 3.11
CA LYS A 2 -12.13 18.85 3.86
C LYS A 2 -12.07 17.40 3.42
N ASP A 3 -11.00 17.03 2.70
CA ASP A 3 -10.74 15.64 2.35
C ASP A 3 -10.65 14.81 3.65
N PRO A 4 -11.45 13.74 3.82
CA PRO A 4 -11.35 12.89 4.99
C PRO A 4 -9.94 12.29 5.07
N ARG A 5 -9.22 12.60 6.16
CA ARG A 5 -7.94 11.96 6.46
C ARG A 5 -8.20 10.48 6.75
N THR A 6 -7.92 9.61 5.78
CA THR A 6 -7.97 8.16 5.96
C THR A 6 -6.87 7.74 6.94
N TYR A 7 -7.26 7.01 7.99
CA TYR A 7 -6.32 6.41 8.95
C TYR A 7 -6.11 4.95 8.60
N VAL A 8 -4.88 4.58 8.21
CA VAL A 8 -4.50 3.19 7.98
C VAL A 8 -3.79 2.66 9.21
N LYS A 9 -4.37 1.63 9.85
CA LYS A 9 -3.72 0.90 10.94
C LYS A 9 -2.91 -0.25 10.34
N CYS A 10 -1.67 -0.40 10.78
CA CYS A 10 -0.76 -1.45 10.34
C CYS A 10 -0.38 -2.31 11.55
N SER A 11 -0.45 -3.64 11.41
CA SER A 11 -0.10 -4.58 12.48
C SER A 11 1.09 -5.49 12.12
N VAL A 12 1.69 -5.32 10.93
CA VAL A 12 2.79 -6.18 10.48
C VAL A 12 4.12 -5.69 11.01
N SER A 13 4.86 -6.52 11.74
CA SER A 13 6.08 -6.13 12.46
C SER A 13 7.24 -5.63 11.56
N ASN A 14 7.19 -5.90 10.26
CA ASN A 14 8.20 -5.50 9.28
C ASN A 14 7.85 -4.24 8.46
N CYS A 15 6.75 -3.52 8.78
CA CYS A 15 6.45 -2.27 8.10
C CYS A 15 7.54 -1.22 8.38
N SER A 16 8.11 -0.59 7.36
CA SER A 16 9.09 0.48 7.58
C SER A 16 8.47 1.80 8.04
N TYR A 17 7.13 1.90 8.00
CA TYR A 17 6.36 3.12 8.25
C TYR A 17 5.55 3.07 9.55
N TRP A 18 5.99 2.28 10.52
CA TRP A 18 5.36 2.20 11.83
C TRP A 18 5.33 3.55 12.54
N GLY A 19 4.14 3.98 12.93
CA GLY A 19 3.92 5.13 13.80
C GLY A 19 3.25 4.73 15.11
N GLU A 20 3.03 5.75 15.95
CA GLU A 20 2.33 5.62 17.21
C GLU A 20 0.94 4.97 17.04
N GLU A 21 0.54 4.18 18.03
CA GLU A 21 -0.75 3.48 18.09
C GLU A 21 -1.05 2.60 16.85
N ASN A 22 -0.03 2.03 16.23
CA ASN A 22 -0.16 1.20 15.03
C ASN A 22 -0.66 1.97 13.80
N VAL A 23 -0.46 3.29 13.74
CA VAL A 23 -0.82 4.09 12.56
C VAL A 23 0.30 4.05 11.53
N CYS A 24 -0.01 3.64 10.30
CA CYS A 24 0.92 3.71 9.17
C CYS A 24 1.18 5.17 8.79
N LYS A 25 2.46 5.54 8.64
CA LYS A 25 2.91 6.91 8.30
C LYS A 25 3.46 7.03 6.88
N ALA A 26 3.21 6.03 6.02
CA ALA A 26 3.64 6.11 4.62
C ALA A 26 2.96 7.28 3.91
N GLU A 27 3.70 8.01 3.07
CA GLU A 27 3.17 9.11 2.26
C GLU A 27 2.18 8.61 1.20
N GLN A 28 2.40 7.38 0.72
CA GLN A 28 1.59 6.71 -0.28
C GLN A 28 1.40 5.24 0.09
N ILE A 29 0.18 4.74 -0.12
CA ILE A 29 -0.19 3.34 0.09
C ILE A 29 -0.94 2.89 -1.16
N LEU A 30 -0.53 1.75 -1.73
CA LEU A 30 -1.26 1.07 -2.77
C LEU A 30 -2.01 -0.12 -2.16
N ILE A 31 -3.32 -0.21 -2.43
CA ILE A 31 -4.10 -1.41 -2.11
C ILE A 31 -4.14 -2.27 -3.35
N GLU A 32 -3.75 -3.52 -3.21
CA GLU A 32 -3.53 -4.45 -4.31
C GLU A 32 -4.13 -5.83 -3.95
N ILE A 33 -4.34 -6.69 -4.95
CA ILE A 33 -4.74 -8.08 -4.73
C ILE A 33 -3.51 -8.87 -4.28
N ASP A 34 -3.66 -9.75 -3.28
CA ASP A 34 -2.55 -10.55 -2.74
C ASP A 34 -1.77 -11.33 -3.81
N LYS A 35 -2.46 -11.73 -4.89
CA LYS A 35 -1.87 -12.40 -6.05
C LYS A 35 -0.74 -11.59 -6.70
N HIS A 36 -0.78 -10.27 -6.59
CA HIS A 36 0.22 -9.34 -7.13
C HIS A 36 1.19 -8.82 -6.07
N ALA A 37 1.20 -9.36 -4.85
CA ALA A 37 2.07 -8.88 -3.76
C ALA A 37 3.57 -8.96 -4.09
N SER A 38 3.97 -9.82 -5.04
CA SER A 38 5.36 -9.93 -5.52
C SER A 38 5.65 -9.10 -6.77
N ALA A 39 4.69 -8.33 -7.29
CA ALA A 39 4.91 -7.47 -8.43
C ALA A 39 5.93 -6.38 -8.06
N LYS A 40 6.88 -6.16 -8.96
CA LYS A 40 7.95 -5.19 -8.76
C LYS A 40 7.49 -3.83 -9.25
N TYR A 41 6.73 -3.13 -8.41
CA TYR A 41 6.37 -1.75 -8.69
C TYR A 41 7.62 -0.87 -8.47
N SER A 42 8.08 -0.21 -9.53
CA SER A 42 9.16 0.78 -9.44
C SER A 42 8.62 2.11 -8.91
N GLU A 43 9.46 2.90 -8.23
CA GLU A 43 9.09 4.20 -7.62
C GLU A 43 8.71 5.29 -8.64
N GLU A 44 8.92 5.06 -9.94
CA GLU A 44 8.55 5.97 -11.02
C GLU A 44 7.05 5.79 -11.34
N TYR A 45 6.24 6.23 -10.38
CA TYR A 45 4.79 6.18 -10.38
C TYR A 45 4.22 6.97 -11.56
N GLY A 46 3.68 6.27 -12.56
CA GLY A 46 2.90 6.91 -13.62
C GLY A 46 2.28 5.96 -14.63
N SER A 47 2.99 4.89 -15.00
CA SER A 47 2.58 4.03 -16.13
C SER A 47 2.43 2.54 -15.79
N GLU A 48 2.94 2.07 -14.64
CA GLU A 48 2.96 0.64 -14.29
C GLU A 48 1.89 0.21 -13.27
N LEU A 49 1.07 1.14 -12.74
CA LEU A 49 -0.24 0.77 -12.21
C LEU A 49 -1.14 0.44 -13.40
N GLY A 50 -0.80 -0.62 -14.13
CA GLY A 50 -1.64 -1.12 -15.21
C GLY A 50 -3.03 -1.29 -14.62
N GLU A 51 -4.05 -0.73 -15.26
CA GLU A 51 -5.43 -0.92 -14.82
C GLU A 51 -5.79 -2.40 -14.99
N HIS A 52 -5.39 -3.22 -14.02
CA HIS A 52 -5.78 -4.60 -13.94
C HIS A 52 -7.20 -4.61 -13.36
N LYS A 53 -8.09 -5.24 -14.11
CA LYS A 53 -9.53 -5.29 -13.82
C LYS A 53 -9.92 -6.57 -13.09
N ASP A 54 -8.94 -7.36 -12.68
CA ASP A 54 -9.21 -8.52 -11.86
C ASP A 54 -9.66 -8.08 -10.46
N ARG A 55 -10.38 -8.98 -9.79
CA ARG A 55 -11.05 -8.69 -8.52
C ARG A 55 -10.48 -9.57 -7.43
N ALA A 56 -10.24 -8.98 -6.28
CA ALA A 56 -10.14 -9.73 -5.04
C ALA A 56 -11.48 -10.46 -4.80
N VAL A 57 -11.39 -11.74 -4.46
CA VAL A 57 -12.57 -12.57 -4.15
C VAL A 57 -13.28 -12.09 -2.87
N ASN A 58 -12.53 -11.50 -1.95
CA ASN A 58 -12.99 -10.89 -0.71
C ASN A 58 -11.97 -9.85 -0.23
N SER A 59 -12.31 -9.07 0.80
CA SER A 59 -11.42 -8.04 1.35
C SER A 59 -10.15 -8.59 2.01
N SER A 60 -10.12 -9.86 2.43
CA SER A 60 -8.91 -10.48 2.97
C SER A 60 -7.92 -10.91 1.89
N ALA A 61 -8.32 -10.92 0.62
CA ALA A 61 -7.46 -11.21 -0.52
C ALA A 61 -6.83 -9.93 -1.13
N THR A 62 -6.64 -8.91 -0.29
CA THR A 62 -6.00 -7.65 -0.65
C THR A 62 -4.88 -7.32 0.33
N CYS A 63 -3.79 -6.77 -0.17
CA CYS A 63 -2.64 -6.33 0.59
C CYS A 63 -2.40 -4.83 0.44
N CYS A 64 -1.64 -4.28 1.39
CA CYS A 64 -1.11 -2.92 1.32
C CYS A 64 0.35 -2.98 0.88
N LEU A 65 0.70 -2.23 -0.15
CA LEU A 65 2.08 -2.03 -0.59
C LEU A 65 2.51 -0.62 -0.23
N THR A 66 3.61 -0.54 0.54
CA THR A 66 4.21 0.73 0.96
C THR A 66 5.57 0.87 0.29
N PHE A 67 5.80 2.00 -0.39
CA PHE A 67 7.02 2.24 -1.17
C PHE A 67 8.08 2.86 -0.27
N LYS A 68 9.26 2.24 -0.14
CA LYS A 68 10.41 2.80 0.59
C LYS A 68 11.38 3.45 -0.39
N PRO A 69 11.60 4.79 -0.35
CA PRO A 69 12.57 5.48 -1.20
C PRO A 69 13.89 4.73 -1.28
N LYS A 70 14.46 4.56 -2.47
CA LYS A 70 15.78 3.90 -2.69
C LYS A 70 16.92 4.41 -1.81
N THR A 71 16.81 5.61 -1.24
CA THR A 71 17.84 6.24 -0.38
C THR A 71 17.57 6.16 1.13
N SER A 72 16.62 5.34 1.58
CA SER A 72 16.33 5.13 3.03
C SER A 72 16.97 3.88 3.63
#